data_AF-A0A0P9SXY9-F1
#
_entry.id   AF-A0A0P9SXY9-F1
#
_cell.length_a   1.000
_cell.length_b   1.000
_cell.length_c   1.000
_cell.angle_alpha   90.00
_cell.angle_beta   90.00
_cell.angle_gamma   90.00
#
_symmetry.space_group_name_H-M   'P 1'
#
loop_
_entity.id
_entity.type
_entity.pdbx_description
1 polymer ?
#
loop_
_entity_poly.entity_id
_entity_poly.type
_entity_poly.pdbx_seq_one_letter_code
_entity_poly.pdbx_strand_id
1 'polypeptide(L)'
;MYNFLVTSQDGAWDQPGYEYDKSRFLEYTSDDIAASFKELKEPQLAALMELPCLFAYEGTRQSLRVGRLEVKLRNNGKTLLIRPTIDDRIGPIEFAQIKPLQAALDIRDWEINRTHWAVKDEDLLDVLHQAQLVPDGLIRSKVTKEDLPATTPPQIHADSVGAFIEQVFQLNHGGREVFYRGHSNSKKYRLEPSIFRKDPHGNFVHRDTEDRMYRELLVSNSVDFSGDIYTLDRLVRMQHYSLPTRLLDITSNPLIGLYFCCKSNLDEDGEVIVLSMDADHIKYFDSDTASCIANLSRLSKSVRDSISFDAAGLEDFNSQRPLRQLLHFIKEEKPFFEPRLEPEHLRSVLCVKGKHTNSRISFQSGAFLLFGDEAVLDEEGTEDITLHRIAITNKRNVLKELDRLNINESTVFPYIESSAKYIAQKFAFQARV
;
A
#
# COMPACT_ATOMS: atom_id res chain seq x y z
N MET A 1 -7.74 9.13 21.34
CA MET A 1 -7.40 9.14 19.91
C MET A 1 -7.86 10.42 19.24
N TYR A 2 -7.19 10.85 18.17
CA TYR A 2 -7.60 12.01 17.36
C TYR A 2 -7.16 11.90 15.88
N ASN A 3 -7.80 12.67 15.00
CA ASN A 3 -7.40 12.86 13.60
C ASN A 3 -6.39 13.99 13.49
N PHE A 4 -5.27 13.76 12.79
CA PHE A 4 -4.28 14.78 12.44
C PHE A 4 -4.25 14.95 10.93
N LEU A 5 -4.65 16.12 10.44
CA LEU A 5 -4.72 16.46 9.02
C LEU A 5 -3.73 17.58 8.71
N VAL A 6 -2.87 17.36 7.73
CA VAL A 6 -1.92 18.36 7.21
C VAL A 6 -2.17 18.56 5.72
N THR A 7 -2.16 19.81 5.27
CA THR A 7 -2.30 20.17 3.84
C THR A 7 -1.35 21.30 3.43
N SER A 8 -0.81 21.23 2.21
CA SER A 8 -0.08 22.33 1.58
C SER A 8 -0.97 23.46 1.07
N GLN A 9 -2.29 23.26 1.00
CA GLN A 9 -3.22 24.22 0.44
C GLN A 9 -3.65 25.25 1.49
N ASP A 10 -3.12 26.46 1.36
CA ASP A 10 -3.52 27.60 2.18
C ASP A 10 -5.04 27.84 2.13
N GLY A 11 -5.64 28.01 3.31
CA GLY A 11 -7.08 28.25 3.45
C GLY A 11 -7.98 27.02 3.19
N ALA A 12 -7.42 25.81 3.04
CA ALA A 12 -8.19 24.57 2.86
C ALA A 12 -9.27 24.36 3.95
N TRP A 13 -8.97 24.69 5.20
CA TRP A 13 -9.89 24.53 6.34
C TRP A 13 -11.00 25.57 6.42
N ASP A 14 -10.93 26.63 5.61
CA ASP A 14 -11.99 27.62 5.47
C ASP A 14 -12.94 27.29 4.30
N GLN A 15 -12.64 26.25 3.51
CA GLN A 15 -13.46 25.81 2.40
C GLN A 15 -14.55 24.83 2.86
N PRO A 16 -15.69 24.75 2.13
CA PRO A 16 -16.79 23.82 2.46
C PRO A 16 -16.42 22.35 2.32
N GLY A 17 -15.27 22.03 1.74
CA GLY A 17 -14.69 20.70 1.76
C GLY A 17 -13.31 20.66 1.13
N TYR A 18 -12.55 19.64 1.50
CA TYR A 18 -11.19 19.38 1.03
C TYR A 18 -11.06 17.89 0.67
N GLU A 19 -10.39 17.58 -0.44
CA GLU A 19 -10.23 16.21 -0.91
C GLU A 19 -8.83 15.67 -0.60
N TYR A 20 -8.78 14.54 0.10
CA TYR A 20 -7.57 13.75 0.26
C TYR A 20 -7.58 12.57 -0.70
N ASP A 21 -6.44 12.30 -1.33
CA ASP A 21 -6.20 11.01 -1.96
C ASP A 21 -6.10 9.91 -0.89
N LYS A 22 -6.70 8.75 -1.12
CA LYS A 22 -6.69 7.62 -0.17
C LYS A 22 -5.28 7.14 0.16
N SER A 23 -4.31 7.38 -0.70
CA SER A 23 -2.89 7.11 -0.42
C SER A 23 -2.29 7.93 0.71
N ARG A 24 -2.87 9.10 1.00
CA ARG A 24 -2.46 9.99 2.09
C ARG A 24 -3.17 9.69 3.40
N PHE A 25 -4.20 8.83 3.35
CA PHE A 25 -4.93 8.38 4.52
C PHE A 25 -4.11 7.35 5.30
N LEU A 26 -4.07 7.53 6.63
CA LEU A 26 -3.30 6.75 7.58
C LEU A 26 -1.78 6.81 7.34
N GLU A 27 -1.24 7.89 6.77
CA GLU A 27 0.16 7.91 6.34
C GLU A 27 1.13 7.66 7.50
N TYR A 28 0.85 8.26 8.66
CA TYR A 28 1.63 8.15 9.91
C TYR A 28 0.81 7.59 11.08
N THR A 29 -0.08 6.64 10.78
CA THR A 29 -0.87 5.91 11.78
C THR A 29 -0.19 4.59 12.12
N SER A 30 -0.23 4.19 13.38
CA SER A 30 0.31 2.90 13.82
C SER A 30 -0.45 1.73 13.16
N ASP A 31 0.25 0.61 12.93
CA ASP A 31 -0.30 -0.53 12.18
C ASP A 31 -1.59 -1.10 12.79
N ASP A 32 -1.69 -1.13 14.12
CA ASP A 32 -2.85 -1.67 14.82
C ASP A 32 -4.10 -0.80 14.62
N ILE A 33 -3.94 0.53 14.65
CA ILE A 33 -5.05 1.45 14.42
C ILE A 33 -5.42 1.43 12.95
N ALA A 34 -4.42 1.48 12.07
CA ALA A 34 -4.64 1.46 10.63
C ALA A 34 -5.34 0.17 10.15
N ALA A 35 -5.12 -0.96 10.83
CA ALA A 35 -5.85 -2.19 10.55
C ALA A 35 -7.37 -2.05 10.76
N SER A 36 -7.80 -1.26 11.75
CA SER A 36 -9.22 -1.05 12.07
C SER A 36 -9.93 -0.19 11.02
N PHE A 37 -9.19 0.68 10.32
CA PHE A 37 -9.68 1.56 9.26
C PHE A 37 -9.33 1.07 7.85
N LYS A 38 -8.90 -0.19 7.71
CA LYS A 38 -8.54 -0.81 6.43
C LYS A 38 -9.75 -0.88 5.48
N GLU A 39 -10.91 -1.22 6.02
CA GLU A 39 -12.20 -1.25 5.32
C GLU A 39 -12.98 -0.01 5.74
N LEU A 40 -13.10 1.00 4.88
CA LEU A 40 -13.76 2.28 5.19
C LEU A 40 -15.29 2.16 5.11
N LYS A 41 -15.86 1.18 5.81
CA LYS A 41 -17.30 0.94 5.90
C LYS A 41 -17.96 1.91 6.88
N GLU A 42 -19.29 1.90 6.93
CA GLU A 42 -20.07 2.83 7.78
C GLU A 42 -19.62 2.89 9.25
N PRO A 43 -19.35 1.76 9.95
CA PRO A 43 -18.88 1.81 11.34
C PRO A 43 -17.52 2.51 11.49
N GLN A 44 -16.59 2.26 10.56
CA GLN A 44 -15.27 2.87 10.54
C GLN A 44 -15.35 4.37 10.25
N LEU A 45 -16.17 4.76 9.28
CA LEU A 45 -16.41 6.18 8.96
C LEU A 45 -17.06 6.90 10.16
N ALA A 46 -18.04 6.28 10.81
CA ALA A 46 -18.67 6.83 12.01
C ALA A 46 -17.64 7.02 13.13
N ALA A 47 -16.78 6.03 13.37
CA ALA A 47 -15.70 6.14 14.35
C ALA A 47 -14.74 7.30 14.04
N LEU A 48 -14.33 7.48 12.77
CA LEU A 48 -13.49 8.61 12.36
C LEU A 48 -14.13 9.98 12.63
N MET A 49 -15.45 10.10 12.42
CA MET A 49 -16.19 11.35 12.61
C MET A 49 -16.43 11.70 14.09
N GLU A 50 -16.36 10.72 15.00
CA GLU A 50 -16.42 10.96 16.45
C GLU A 50 -15.09 11.45 17.05
N LEU A 51 -13.97 11.19 16.37
CA LEU A 51 -12.67 11.63 16.84
C LEU A 51 -12.49 13.15 16.66
N PRO A 52 -11.91 13.84 17.67
CA PRO A 52 -11.51 15.24 17.50
C PRO A 52 -10.43 15.33 16.41
N CYS A 53 -10.33 16.47 15.76
CA CYS A 53 -9.40 16.71 14.68
C CYS A 53 -8.51 17.91 14.96
N LEU A 54 -7.20 17.72 14.77
CA LEU A 54 -6.21 18.77 14.69
C LEU A 54 -5.91 19.05 13.22
N PHE A 55 -6.34 20.22 12.74
CA PHE A 55 -6.13 20.71 11.40
C PHE A 55 -4.86 21.56 11.34
N ALA A 56 -3.95 21.20 10.45
CA ALA A 56 -2.66 21.85 10.28
C ALA A 56 -2.36 22.10 8.81
N TYR A 57 -1.30 22.85 8.56
CA TYR A 57 -0.81 23.15 7.22
C TYR A 57 0.65 22.75 7.11
N GLU A 58 1.13 22.57 5.90
CA GLU A 58 2.54 22.24 5.69
C GLU A 58 3.48 23.37 6.16
N GLY A 59 4.50 22.99 6.92
CA GLY A 59 5.43 23.91 7.55
C GLY A 59 4.91 24.51 8.85
N THR A 60 5.48 25.66 9.25
CA THR A 60 5.31 26.21 10.61
C THR A 60 4.72 27.61 10.63
N ARG A 61 4.26 28.11 9.47
CA ARG A 61 3.84 29.51 9.31
C ARG A 61 2.39 29.76 9.66
N GLN A 62 1.54 28.75 9.53
CA GLN A 62 0.10 28.88 9.76
C GLN A 62 -0.28 28.22 11.08
N SER A 63 -1.25 28.83 11.75
CA SER A 63 -1.80 28.35 13.01
C SER A 63 -2.62 27.08 12.77
N LEU A 64 -2.54 26.14 13.71
CA LEU A 64 -3.35 24.95 13.75
C LEU A 64 -4.74 25.27 14.32
N ARG A 65 -5.74 24.47 13.96
CA ARG A 65 -7.11 24.60 14.47
C ARG A 65 -7.63 23.26 14.98
N VAL A 66 -8.52 23.30 15.96
CA VAL A 66 -9.15 22.10 16.53
C VAL A 66 -10.62 22.07 16.14
N GLY A 67 -11.14 20.89 15.84
CA GLY A 67 -12.55 20.72 15.50
C GLY A 67 -12.95 19.26 15.32
N ARG A 68 -13.94 19.05 14.46
CA ARG A 68 -14.39 17.74 13.99
C ARG A 68 -14.44 17.72 12.47
N LEU A 69 -14.66 16.55 11.90
CA LEU A 69 -14.78 16.38 10.46
C LEU A 69 -15.96 15.48 10.10
N GLU A 70 -16.57 15.75 8.95
CA GLU A 70 -17.39 14.78 8.24
C GLU A 70 -16.59 14.18 7.08
N VAL A 71 -16.79 12.90 6.80
CA VAL A 71 -16.06 12.18 5.74
C VAL A 71 -17.06 11.56 4.78
N LYS A 72 -16.81 11.73 3.48
CA LYS A 72 -17.51 11.00 2.43
C LYS A 72 -16.52 10.45 1.43
N LEU A 73 -16.67 9.17 1.10
CA LEU A 73 -15.93 8.54 0.01
C LEU A 73 -16.44 9.10 -1.32
N ARG A 74 -15.50 9.45 -2.21
CA ARG A 74 -15.74 9.89 -3.58
C ARG A 74 -14.91 9.04 -4.54
N ASN A 75 -15.24 9.14 -5.84
CA ASN A 75 -14.50 8.49 -6.92
C ASN A 75 -14.27 7.00 -6.65
N ASN A 76 -15.34 6.29 -6.26
CA ASN A 76 -15.31 4.87 -5.89
C ASN A 76 -14.29 4.53 -4.80
N GLY A 77 -14.16 5.41 -3.79
CA GLY A 77 -13.26 5.20 -2.66
C GLY A 77 -11.83 5.70 -2.88
N LYS A 78 -11.47 6.19 -4.07
CA LYS A 78 -10.12 6.72 -4.35
C LYS A 78 -9.82 8.02 -3.60
N THR A 79 -10.84 8.83 -3.31
CA THR A 79 -10.69 10.09 -2.59
C THR A 79 -11.63 10.18 -1.39
N LEU A 80 -11.16 10.83 -0.33
CA LEU A 80 -11.93 11.15 0.86
C LEU A 80 -12.24 12.65 0.83
N LEU A 81 -13.51 13.01 0.63
CA LEU A 81 -13.95 14.38 0.84
C LEU A 81 -14.18 14.60 2.33
N ILE A 82 -13.49 15.60 2.87
CA ILE A 82 -13.58 16.02 4.26
C ILE A 82 -14.31 17.35 4.33
N ARG A 83 -15.26 17.49 5.25
CA ARG A 83 -15.82 18.78 5.63
C ARG A 83 -15.39 19.14 7.05
N PRO A 84 -14.48 20.12 7.21
CA PRO A 84 -14.05 20.53 8.54
C PRO A 84 -15.17 21.30 9.26
N THR A 85 -15.34 21.03 10.54
CA THR A 85 -16.15 21.82 11.46
C THR A 85 -15.24 22.30 12.58
N ILE A 86 -14.76 23.53 12.47
CA ILE A 86 -13.84 24.13 13.44
C ILE A 86 -14.61 24.47 14.73
N ASP A 87 -13.98 24.22 15.88
CA ASP A 87 -14.54 24.60 17.17
C ASP A 87 -14.13 26.03 17.52
N ASP A 88 -15.01 26.99 17.27
CA ASP A 88 -14.76 28.44 17.50
C ASP A 88 -14.47 28.80 18.96
N ARG A 89 -14.70 27.89 19.92
CA ARG A 89 -14.33 28.07 21.33
C ARG A 89 -12.82 27.93 21.56
N ILE A 90 -12.12 27.28 20.63
CA ILE A 90 -10.67 27.06 20.66
C ILE A 90 -10.04 28.03 19.66
N GLY A 91 -9.27 28.99 20.17
CA GLY A 91 -8.55 29.93 19.32
C GLY A 91 -7.51 29.23 18.42
N PRO A 92 -7.06 29.88 17.33
CA PRO A 92 -5.95 29.38 16.53
C PRO A 92 -4.70 29.12 17.40
N ILE A 93 -4.04 27.99 17.17
CA ILE A 93 -2.88 27.55 17.95
C ILE A 93 -1.63 27.72 17.11
N GLU A 94 -0.72 28.59 17.53
CA GLU A 94 0.54 28.80 16.81
C GLU A 94 1.43 27.54 16.87
N PHE A 95 2.16 27.25 15.79
CA PHE A 95 3.05 26.08 15.78
C PHE A 95 4.08 26.10 16.92
N ALA A 96 4.53 27.28 17.34
CA ALA A 96 5.43 27.44 18.48
C ALA A 96 4.86 26.90 19.80
N GLN A 97 3.52 26.89 19.94
CA GLN A 97 2.81 26.33 21.10
C GLN A 97 2.64 24.81 21.00
N ILE A 98 2.55 24.26 19.79
CA ILE A 98 2.46 22.81 19.53
C ILE A 98 3.83 22.13 19.56
N LYS A 99 4.90 22.83 19.16
CA LYS A 99 6.27 22.31 19.15
C LYS A 99 6.70 21.58 20.43
N PRO A 100 6.50 22.12 21.65
CA PRO A 100 6.83 21.39 22.88
C PRO A 100 5.91 20.19 23.16
N LEU A 101 4.73 20.11 22.55
CA LEU A 101 3.72 19.06 22.73
C LEU A 101 3.81 17.94 21.69
N GLN A 102 4.63 18.11 20.64
CA GLN A 102 4.76 17.17 19.53
C GLN A 102 4.96 15.72 19.98
N ALA A 103 5.86 15.49 20.95
CA ALA A 103 6.10 14.14 21.48
C ALA A 103 4.89 13.56 22.22
N ALA A 104 4.13 14.39 22.94
CA ALA A 104 2.91 13.97 23.65
C ALA A 104 1.70 13.76 22.72
N LEU A 105 1.77 14.29 21.49
CA LEU A 105 0.76 14.12 20.45
C LEU A 105 1.16 13.06 19.40
N ASP A 106 2.33 12.42 19.54
CA ASP A 106 2.94 11.56 18.53
C ASP A 106 3.03 12.24 17.14
N ILE A 107 3.41 13.52 17.12
CA ILE A 107 3.66 14.31 15.89
C ILE A 107 5.16 14.47 15.70
N ARG A 108 5.71 13.98 14.60
CA ARG A 108 7.15 14.16 14.30
C ARG A 108 7.42 15.41 13.48
N ASP A 109 8.66 15.91 13.60
CA ASP A 109 9.09 17.15 12.94
C ASP A 109 8.93 17.14 11.42
N TRP A 110 9.06 15.98 10.78
CA TRP A 110 8.91 15.86 9.33
C TRP A 110 7.47 15.62 8.87
N GLU A 111 6.56 15.19 9.74
CA GLU A 111 5.15 14.95 9.37
C GLU A 111 4.49 16.23 8.88
N ILE A 112 4.89 17.38 9.43
CA ILE A 112 4.35 18.68 9.02
C ILE A 112 4.86 19.16 7.66
N ASN A 113 5.79 18.47 7.02
CA ASN A 113 6.34 18.88 5.73
C ASN A 113 5.68 18.17 4.54
N ARG A 114 4.56 17.47 4.77
CA ARG A 114 3.86 16.70 3.74
C ARG A 114 2.38 16.55 4.07
N THR A 115 1.55 16.73 3.05
CA THR A 115 0.10 16.57 3.11
C THR A 115 -0.23 15.13 3.42
N HIS A 116 -0.94 14.90 4.53
CA HIS A 116 -1.33 13.59 4.99
C HIS A 116 -2.51 13.65 5.96
N TRP A 117 -3.10 12.50 6.22
CA TRP A 117 -4.03 12.28 7.33
C TRP A 117 -3.53 11.10 8.16
N ALA A 118 -3.32 11.32 9.46
CA ALA A 118 -3.02 10.27 10.43
C ALA A 118 -4.10 10.20 11.53
N VAL A 119 -4.32 9.01 12.08
CA VAL A 119 -5.05 8.79 13.33
C VAL A 119 -4.02 8.48 14.41
N LYS A 120 -4.04 9.24 15.51
CA LYS A 120 -3.06 9.16 16.58
C LYS A 120 -3.68 8.62 17.86
N ASP A 121 -2.93 7.81 18.60
CA ASP A 121 -3.41 7.13 19.81
C ASP A 121 -3.32 7.99 21.09
N GLU A 122 -3.40 9.31 20.94
CA GLU A 122 -3.26 10.25 22.05
C GLU A 122 -4.59 10.97 22.32
N ASP A 123 -4.73 11.54 23.52
CA ASP A 123 -5.85 12.41 23.87
C ASP A 123 -5.49 13.87 23.55
N LEU A 124 -5.83 14.31 22.34
CA LEU A 124 -5.57 15.67 21.87
C LEU A 124 -6.09 16.73 22.84
N LEU A 125 -7.32 16.57 23.34
CA LEU A 125 -7.94 17.60 24.16
C LEU A 125 -7.32 17.65 25.55
N ASP A 126 -6.96 16.51 26.13
CA ASP A 126 -6.27 16.48 27.42
C ASP A 126 -4.86 17.09 27.32
N VAL A 127 -4.09 16.75 26.28
CA VAL A 127 -2.75 17.32 26.06
C VAL A 127 -2.82 18.85 25.86
N LEU A 128 -3.78 19.33 25.06
CA LEU A 128 -3.96 20.78 24.86
C LEU A 128 -4.49 21.47 26.13
N HIS A 129 -5.29 20.79 26.94
CA HIS A 129 -5.84 21.32 28.20
C HIS A 129 -4.73 21.53 29.23
N GLN A 130 -3.86 20.54 29.39
CA GLN A 130 -2.68 20.65 30.26
C GLN A 130 -1.76 21.80 29.85
N ALA A 131 -1.71 22.12 28.55
CA ALA A 131 -0.96 23.24 27.99
C ALA A 131 -1.72 24.59 28.03
N GLN A 132 -2.93 24.65 28.61
CA GLN A 132 -3.78 25.84 28.68
C GLN A 132 -4.19 26.41 27.30
N LEU A 133 -4.26 25.54 26.28
CA LEU A 133 -4.62 25.92 24.92
C LEU A 133 -6.10 25.73 24.61
N VAL A 134 -6.84 25.04 25.48
CA VAL A 134 -8.28 24.81 25.34
C VAL A 134 -9.03 25.15 26.64
N PRO A 135 -10.28 25.67 26.55
CA PRO A 135 -11.11 25.97 27.71
C PRO A 135 -11.43 24.75 28.60
N ASP A 136 -11.63 25.02 29.89
CA ASP A 136 -12.17 24.04 30.85
C ASP A 136 -13.58 23.58 30.44
N GLY A 137 -13.84 22.27 30.48
CA GLY A 137 -15.17 21.70 30.26
C GLY A 137 -15.50 21.25 28.84
N LEU A 138 -14.54 21.27 27.90
CA LEU A 138 -14.67 20.57 26.62
C LEU A 138 -14.79 19.05 26.84
N ILE A 139 -15.74 18.42 26.15
CA ILE A 139 -16.00 16.98 26.26
C ILE A 139 -14.75 16.24 25.75
N ARG A 140 -14.09 15.52 26.65
CA ARG A 140 -12.97 14.62 26.33
C ARG A 140 -13.52 13.49 25.46
N SER A 141 -12.94 13.30 24.28
CA SER A 141 -13.28 12.14 23.46
C SER A 141 -12.69 10.91 24.14
N LYS A 142 -13.56 10.01 24.61
CA LYS A 142 -13.18 8.75 25.25
C LYS A 142 -12.97 7.61 24.27
N VAL A 143 -13.02 7.85 22.96
CA VAL A 143 -12.84 6.79 21.97
C VAL A 143 -11.41 6.25 22.11
N THR A 144 -11.30 5.07 22.71
CA THR A 144 -10.04 4.34 22.83
C THR A 144 -9.93 3.28 21.74
N LYS A 145 -8.75 2.69 21.60
CA LYS A 145 -8.48 1.65 20.61
C LYS A 145 -9.46 0.47 20.74
N GLU A 146 -9.93 0.17 21.95
CA GLU A 146 -10.91 -0.89 22.22
C GLU A 146 -12.31 -0.59 21.67
N ASP A 147 -12.64 0.69 21.47
CA ASP A 147 -13.93 1.11 20.91
C ASP A 147 -13.93 1.10 19.37
N LEU A 148 -12.78 0.85 18.74
CA LEU A 148 -12.70 0.78 17.28
C LEU A 148 -13.48 -0.43 16.74
N PRO A 149 -14.24 -0.26 15.66
CA PRO A 149 -14.97 -1.36 15.06
C PRO A 149 -14.00 -2.47 14.62
N ALA A 150 -14.31 -3.70 15.02
CA ALA A 150 -13.55 -4.88 14.61
C ALA A 150 -13.55 -5.01 13.08
N THR A 151 -12.45 -5.50 12.52
CA THR A 151 -12.37 -5.83 11.09
C THR A 151 -13.42 -6.87 10.73
N THR A 152 -14.08 -6.71 9.58
CA THR A 152 -15.09 -7.66 9.12
C THR A 152 -14.42 -9.01 8.86
N PRO A 153 -14.83 -10.12 9.50
CA PRO A 153 -14.25 -11.42 9.19
C PRO A 153 -14.58 -11.81 7.74
N PRO A 154 -13.67 -12.52 7.04
CA PRO A 154 -13.93 -12.97 5.68
C PRO A 154 -15.16 -13.89 5.66
N GLN A 155 -16.06 -13.70 4.70
CA GLN A 155 -17.29 -14.49 4.62
C GLN A 155 -17.05 -15.95 4.20
N ILE A 156 -15.90 -16.23 3.58
CA ILE A 156 -15.57 -17.53 3.00
C ILE A 156 -14.35 -18.10 3.73
N HIS A 157 -14.44 -19.35 4.16
CA HIS A 157 -13.37 -20.06 4.87
C HIS A 157 -13.02 -21.39 4.19
N ALA A 158 -11.75 -21.75 4.24
CA ALA A 158 -11.25 -23.08 3.86
C ALA A 158 -10.21 -23.58 4.87
N ASP A 159 -10.22 -24.88 5.16
CA ASP A 159 -9.34 -25.56 6.12
C ASP A 159 -8.52 -26.70 5.48
N SER A 160 -8.75 -26.95 4.19
CA SER A 160 -8.14 -27.99 3.36
C SER A 160 -7.99 -27.49 1.93
N VAL A 161 -7.11 -28.14 1.16
CA VAL A 161 -6.92 -27.86 -0.27
C VAL A 161 -8.22 -28.13 -1.05
N GLY A 162 -8.95 -29.18 -0.68
CA GLY A 162 -10.24 -29.52 -1.30
C GLY A 162 -11.29 -28.43 -1.11
N ALA A 163 -11.51 -28.00 0.13
CA ALA A 163 -12.45 -26.92 0.44
C ALA A 163 -12.06 -25.62 -0.28
N PHE A 164 -10.76 -25.29 -0.34
CA PHE A 164 -10.29 -24.12 -1.05
C PHE A 164 -10.60 -24.17 -2.56
N ILE A 165 -10.35 -25.32 -3.22
CA ILE A 165 -10.65 -25.50 -4.65
C ILE A 165 -12.16 -25.37 -4.92
N GLU A 166 -13.01 -25.94 -4.05
CA GLU A 166 -14.46 -25.80 -4.18
C GLU A 166 -14.89 -24.33 -4.14
N GLN A 167 -14.33 -23.54 -3.20
CA GLN A 167 -14.60 -22.11 -3.13
C GLN A 167 -14.15 -21.37 -4.40
N VAL A 168 -12.96 -21.69 -4.92
CA VAL A 168 -12.46 -21.09 -6.18
C VAL A 168 -13.41 -21.38 -7.36
N PHE A 169 -13.96 -22.59 -7.46
CA PHE A 169 -14.90 -22.92 -8.54
C PHE A 169 -16.30 -22.31 -8.39
N GLN A 170 -16.71 -21.94 -7.17
CA GLN A 170 -17.99 -21.28 -6.93
C GLN A 170 -17.97 -19.79 -7.30
N LEU A 171 -16.78 -19.17 -7.35
CA LEU A 171 -16.64 -17.78 -7.73
C LEU A 171 -16.93 -17.58 -9.22
N ASN A 172 -17.93 -16.75 -9.53
CA ASN A 172 -18.22 -16.35 -10.90
C ASN A 172 -17.50 -15.05 -11.25
N HIS A 173 -16.51 -15.14 -12.14
CA HIS A 173 -15.70 -14.00 -12.54
C HIS A 173 -16.21 -13.28 -13.80
N GLY A 174 -17.28 -13.77 -14.44
CA GLY A 174 -17.87 -13.11 -15.62
C GLY A 174 -16.96 -13.10 -16.85
N GLY A 175 -16.05 -14.07 -16.98
CA GLY A 175 -15.09 -14.15 -18.10
C GLY A 175 -13.83 -13.29 -17.92
N ARG A 176 -13.69 -12.63 -16.78
CA ARG A 176 -12.50 -11.85 -16.41
C ARG A 176 -11.30 -12.74 -16.11
N GLU A 177 -10.12 -12.17 -16.27
CA GLU A 177 -8.85 -12.83 -15.93
C GLU A 177 -8.67 -12.83 -14.41
N VAL A 178 -8.22 -13.97 -13.87
CA VAL A 178 -8.19 -14.21 -12.43
C VAL A 178 -6.77 -14.46 -11.94
N PHE A 179 -6.41 -13.77 -10.86
CA PHE A 179 -5.15 -13.94 -10.16
C PHE A 179 -5.39 -14.15 -8.67
N TYR A 180 -4.37 -14.68 -8.00
CA TYR A 180 -4.39 -15.06 -6.60
C TYR A 180 -3.17 -14.48 -5.90
N ARG A 181 -3.35 -14.08 -4.64
CA ARG A 181 -2.25 -13.70 -3.75
C ARG A 181 -2.48 -14.27 -2.36
N GLY A 182 -1.50 -15.00 -1.85
CA GLY A 182 -1.54 -15.54 -0.50
C GLY A 182 -0.97 -14.57 0.53
N HIS A 183 -1.76 -14.27 1.56
CA HIS A 183 -1.32 -13.55 2.76
C HIS A 183 -1.29 -14.52 3.94
N SER A 184 -0.11 -14.75 4.51
CA SER A 184 0.02 -15.61 5.68
C SER A 184 -0.33 -14.94 6.99
N ASN A 185 -0.63 -13.64 7.03
CA ASN A 185 -1.24 -12.99 8.19
C ASN A 185 -2.27 -11.98 7.68
N SER A 186 -3.55 -12.33 7.76
CA SER A 186 -4.64 -11.50 7.22
C SER A 186 -4.77 -10.14 7.93
N LYS A 187 -4.37 -10.06 9.21
CA LYS A 187 -4.45 -8.83 10.02
C LYS A 187 -3.34 -7.84 9.68
N LYS A 188 -2.11 -8.33 9.45
CA LYS A 188 -0.93 -7.50 9.23
C LYS A 188 -0.64 -7.23 7.76
N TYR A 189 -1.00 -8.14 6.86
CA TYR A 189 -0.66 -7.99 5.45
C TYR A 189 -1.70 -7.17 4.67
N ARG A 190 -1.18 -6.18 3.94
CA ARG A 190 -1.92 -5.32 3.01
C ARG A 190 -1.52 -5.64 1.58
N LEU A 191 -2.38 -5.31 0.62
CA LEU A 191 -2.12 -5.38 -0.82
C LEU A 191 -1.18 -4.26 -1.28
N GLU A 192 -0.03 -4.18 -0.62
CA GLU A 192 0.93 -3.10 -0.75
C GLU A 192 2.34 -3.66 -1.03
N PRO A 193 3.03 -3.16 -2.08
CA PRO A 193 4.41 -3.52 -2.38
C PRO A 193 5.38 -3.25 -1.24
N SER A 194 6.48 -3.99 -1.23
CA SER A 194 7.54 -3.87 -0.23
C SER A 194 8.15 -2.46 -0.12
N ILE A 195 8.23 -1.70 -1.22
CA ILE A 195 8.79 -0.33 -1.20
C ILE A 195 7.93 0.66 -0.41
N PHE A 196 6.61 0.43 -0.34
CA PHE A 196 5.65 1.30 0.33
C PHE A 196 5.37 0.86 1.77
N ARG A 197 6.00 -0.21 2.25
CA ARG A 197 5.86 -0.66 3.64
C ARG A 197 6.43 0.38 4.60
N LYS A 198 5.75 0.50 5.74
CA LYS A 198 6.08 1.42 6.81
C LYS A 198 6.63 0.70 8.02
N ASP A 199 7.40 1.41 8.83
CA ASP A 199 7.80 0.97 10.16
C ASP A 199 6.60 1.08 11.14
N PRO A 200 6.69 0.56 12.38
CA PRO A 200 5.60 0.68 13.37
C PRO A 200 5.20 2.11 13.71
N HIS A 201 6.06 3.07 13.34
CA HIS A 201 5.88 4.49 13.53
C HIS A 201 5.17 5.12 12.31
N GLY A 202 4.95 4.41 11.21
CA GLY A 202 4.30 4.91 10.00
C GLY A 202 5.26 5.58 9.00
N ASN A 203 6.58 5.51 9.18
CA ASN A 203 7.53 6.03 8.18
C ASN A 203 7.79 4.99 7.09
N PHE A 204 7.87 5.43 5.84
CA PHE A 204 8.32 4.54 4.76
C PHE A 204 9.74 4.05 5.01
N VAL A 205 9.92 2.73 5.00
CA VAL A 205 11.23 2.11 5.29
C VAL A 205 12.20 2.33 4.14
N HIS A 206 11.71 2.23 2.90
CA HIS A 206 12.54 2.15 1.70
C HIS A 206 12.15 3.09 0.56
N ARG A 207 10.92 3.66 0.56
CA ARG A 207 10.41 4.54 -0.51
C ARG A 207 11.35 5.69 -0.84
N ASP A 208 11.99 6.27 0.18
CA ASP A 208 12.84 7.45 0.06
C ASP A 208 14.22 7.17 -0.55
N THR A 209 14.62 5.91 -0.60
CA THR A 209 15.92 5.46 -1.10
C THR A 209 15.81 4.51 -2.30
N GLU A 210 14.62 4.40 -2.91
CA GLU A 210 14.31 3.52 -4.04
C GLU A 210 15.35 3.67 -5.18
N ASP A 211 15.65 4.90 -5.60
CA ASP A 211 16.58 5.17 -6.70
C ASP A 211 18.02 4.77 -6.39
N ARG A 212 18.44 4.97 -5.13
CA ARG A 212 19.77 4.59 -4.67
C ARG A 212 19.91 3.08 -4.62
N MET A 213 18.94 2.39 -4.02
CA MET A 213 18.92 0.93 -3.97
C MET A 213 18.93 0.31 -5.38
N TYR A 214 18.13 0.86 -6.29
CA TYR A 214 18.08 0.46 -7.69
C TYR A 214 19.48 0.58 -8.35
N ARG A 215 20.16 1.72 -8.19
CA ARG A 215 21.50 1.94 -8.78
C ARG A 215 22.57 1.06 -8.15
N GLU A 216 22.59 0.94 -6.82
CA GLU A 216 23.58 0.13 -6.09
C GLU A 216 23.52 -1.35 -6.51
N LEU A 217 22.32 -1.91 -6.67
CA LEU A 217 22.19 -3.31 -7.11
C LEU A 217 22.61 -3.49 -8.59
N LEU A 218 22.30 -2.53 -9.46
CA LEU A 218 22.74 -2.55 -10.85
C LEU A 218 24.27 -2.46 -10.99
N VAL A 219 24.93 -1.63 -10.18
CA VAL A 219 26.39 -1.49 -10.21
C VAL A 219 27.07 -2.76 -9.71
N SER A 220 26.59 -3.31 -8.59
CA SER A 220 27.19 -4.49 -7.97
C SER A 220 27.00 -5.79 -8.76
N ASN A 221 25.93 -5.91 -9.55
CA ASN A 221 25.58 -7.15 -10.28
C ASN A 221 25.32 -6.91 -11.78
N SER A 222 26.06 -5.99 -12.40
CA SER A 222 25.80 -5.52 -13.78
C SER A 222 25.67 -6.63 -14.84
N VAL A 223 26.40 -7.74 -14.68
CA VAL A 223 26.33 -8.90 -15.58
C VAL A 223 24.94 -9.53 -15.58
N ASP A 224 24.32 -9.68 -14.40
CA ASP A 224 23.00 -10.32 -14.25
C ASP A 224 21.88 -9.47 -14.87
N PHE A 225 22.07 -8.15 -14.96
CA PHE A 225 21.11 -7.21 -15.54
C PHE A 225 21.37 -6.89 -17.02
N SER A 226 22.42 -7.47 -17.63
CA SER A 226 22.85 -7.12 -19.00
C SER A 226 21.78 -7.39 -20.08
N GLY A 227 20.92 -8.40 -19.86
CA GLY A 227 19.81 -8.73 -20.76
C GLY A 227 18.50 -8.00 -20.48
N ASP A 228 18.44 -7.19 -19.41
CA ASP A 228 17.21 -6.52 -18.98
C ASP A 228 17.07 -5.17 -19.68
N ILE A 229 16.25 -5.15 -20.73
CA ILE A 229 16.01 -3.97 -21.58
C ILE A 229 15.17 -2.94 -20.83
N TYR A 230 14.02 -3.36 -20.31
CA TYR A 230 13.09 -2.46 -19.65
C TYR A 230 13.39 -2.35 -18.16
N THR A 231 13.10 -1.19 -17.58
CA THR A 231 13.18 -0.99 -16.12
C THR A 231 12.29 -1.96 -15.36
N LEU A 232 11.14 -2.35 -15.94
CA LEU A 232 10.29 -3.40 -15.38
C LEU A 232 11.03 -4.74 -15.25
N ASP A 233 11.79 -5.16 -16.27
CA ASP A 233 12.56 -6.41 -16.24
C ASP A 233 13.56 -6.39 -15.06
N ARG A 234 14.22 -5.24 -14.86
CA ARG A 234 15.17 -5.02 -13.75
C ARG A 234 14.48 -5.06 -12.39
N LEU A 235 13.31 -4.42 -12.24
CA LEU A 235 12.53 -4.45 -11.00
C LEU A 235 12.06 -5.86 -10.66
N VAL A 236 11.63 -6.63 -11.66
CA VAL A 236 11.24 -8.03 -11.47
C VAL A 236 12.42 -8.86 -10.97
N ARG A 237 13.61 -8.68 -11.54
CA ARG A 237 14.85 -9.34 -11.06
C ARG A 237 15.25 -8.88 -9.66
N MET A 238 15.17 -7.58 -9.37
CA MET A 238 15.41 -7.00 -8.06
C MET A 238 14.50 -7.64 -6.98
N GLN A 239 13.20 -7.70 -7.25
CA GLN A 239 12.23 -8.35 -6.36
C GLN A 239 12.50 -9.85 -6.19
N HIS A 240 12.95 -10.51 -7.26
CA HIS A 240 13.36 -11.90 -7.18
C HIS A 240 14.47 -12.13 -6.13
N TYR A 241 15.46 -11.23 -6.08
CA TYR A 241 16.53 -11.22 -5.07
C TYR A 241 16.14 -10.48 -3.78
N SER A 242 14.84 -10.27 -3.54
CA SER A 242 14.28 -9.67 -2.32
C SER A 242 14.65 -8.21 -2.08
N LEU A 243 15.12 -7.48 -3.10
CA LEU A 243 15.23 -6.03 -3.00
C LEU A 243 13.81 -5.43 -2.95
N PRO A 244 13.50 -4.49 -2.04
CA PRO A 244 12.20 -3.85 -2.00
C PRO A 244 11.89 -3.11 -3.31
N THR A 245 10.74 -3.39 -3.91
CA THR A 245 10.28 -2.74 -5.14
C THR A 245 8.80 -2.34 -5.07
N ARG A 246 8.37 -1.57 -6.07
CA ARG A 246 6.98 -1.18 -6.34
C ARG A 246 6.11 -2.28 -6.98
N LEU A 247 6.64 -3.50 -7.09
CA LEU A 247 5.90 -4.64 -7.61
C LEU A 247 5.23 -5.42 -6.48
N LEU A 248 4.04 -5.93 -6.76
CA LEU A 248 3.33 -6.87 -5.90
C LEU A 248 3.09 -8.17 -6.68
N ASP A 249 3.66 -9.27 -6.18
CA ASP A 249 3.50 -10.59 -6.81
C ASP A 249 2.04 -11.07 -6.81
N ILE A 250 1.52 -11.49 -7.96
CA ILE A 250 0.25 -12.20 -8.09
C ILE A 250 0.45 -13.43 -9.00
N THR A 251 -0.39 -14.45 -8.88
CA THR A 251 -0.26 -15.69 -9.66
C THR A 251 -1.59 -16.09 -10.28
N SER A 252 -1.59 -16.61 -11.51
CA SER A 252 -2.81 -17.22 -12.07
C SER A 252 -3.09 -18.63 -11.52
N ASN A 253 -2.17 -19.19 -10.73
CA ASN A 253 -2.33 -20.52 -10.13
C ASN A 253 -2.87 -20.41 -8.69
N PRO A 254 -4.11 -20.85 -8.41
CA PRO A 254 -4.71 -20.73 -7.09
C PRO A 254 -3.93 -21.49 -6.00
N LEU A 255 -3.31 -22.62 -6.34
CA LEU A 255 -2.56 -23.44 -5.37
C LEU A 255 -1.21 -22.81 -5.00
N ILE A 256 -0.62 -22.04 -5.91
CA ILE A 256 0.58 -21.24 -5.60
C ILE A 256 0.19 -20.11 -4.63
N GLY A 257 -0.95 -19.44 -4.86
CA GLY A 257 -1.51 -18.48 -3.91
C GLY A 257 -1.75 -19.10 -2.54
N LEU A 258 -2.37 -20.28 -2.48
CA LEU A 258 -2.60 -21.02 -1.24
C LEU A 258 -1.29 -21.40 -0.53
N TYR A 259 -0.27 -21.84 -1.27
CA TYR A 259 1.05 -22.14 -0.72
C TYR A 259 1.67 -20.91 -0.05
N PHE A 260 1.65 -19.74 -0.71
CA PHE A 260 2.18 -18.50 -0.13
C PHE A 260 1.40 -18.05 1.12
N CYS A 261 0.10 -18.34 1.19
CA CYS A 261 -0.72 -18.12 2.38
C CYS A 261 -0.29 -19.03 3.54
N CYS A 262 0.11 -20.28 3.27
CA CYS A 262 0.36 -21.26 4.32
C CYS A 262 1.84 -21.40 4.72
N LYS A 263 2.80 -20.97 3.89
CA LYS A 263 4.23 -21.24 4.10
C LYS A 263 4.87 -20.60 5.35
N SER A 264 4.22 -19.62 5.96
CA SER A 264 4.71 -18.91 7.16
C SER A 264 3.57 -18.53 8.09
N ASN A 265 3.88 -18.04 9.30
CA ASN A 265 2.88 -17.61 10.30
C ASN A 265 1.81 -18.69 10.53
N LEU A 266 2.24 -19.90 10.87
CA LEU A 266 1.40 -21.11 10.90
C LEU A 266 0.28 -21.06 11.96
N ASP A 267 0.47 -20.25 13.00
CA ASP A 267 -0.46 -20.08 14.11
C ASP A 267 -1.36 -18.84 13.96
N GLU A 268 -1.15 -18.06 12.90
CA GLU A 268 -1.97 -16.89 12.56
C GLU A 268 -3.00 -17.26 11.48
N ASP A 269 -4.09 -16.50 11.38
CA ASP A 269 -5.04 -16.64 10.29
C ASP A 269 -4.43 -16.13 8.97
N GLY A 270 -4.63 -16.87 7.89
CA GLY A 270 -4.23 -16.48 6.54
C GLY A 270 -5.42 -16.15 5.66
N GLU A 271 -5.16 -15.55 4.52
CA GLU A 271 -6.17 -15.34 3.48
C GLU A 271 -5.54 -15.55 2.09
N VAL A 272 -6.34 -16.05 1.16
CA VAL A 272 -6.05 -15.98 -0.27
C VAL A 272 -6.97 -14.93 -0.87
N ILE A 273 -6.35 -13.93 -1.49
CA ILE A 273 -7.03 -12.84 -2.18
C ILE A 273 -7.14 -13.24 -3.64
N VAL A 274 -8.37 -13.25 -4.15
CA VAL A 274 -8.71 -13.49 -5.55
C VAL A 274 -8.97 -12.15 -6.21
N LEU A 275 -8.17 -11.82 -7.22
CA LEU A 275 -8.27 -10.59 -8.01
C LEU A 275 -8.86 -10.95 -9.36
N SER A 276 -9.92 -10.27 -9.78
CA SER A 276 -10.50 -10.43 -11.12
C SER A 276 -10.54 -9.09 -11.83
N MET A 277 -10.04 -9.06 -13.07
CA MET A 277 -9.91 -7.84 -13.85
C MET A 277 -10.13 -8.12 -15.34
N ASP A 278 -10.61 -7.12 -16.08
CA ASP A 278 -10.79 -7.26 -17.52
C ASP A 278 -9.44 -7.39 -18.23
N ALA A 279 -9.43 -8.16 -19.32
CA ALA A 279 -8.21 -8.42 -20.09
C ALA A 279 -7.56 -7.12 -20.62
N ASP A 280 -8.36 -6.09 -20.91
CA ASP A 280 -7.89 -4.79 -21.40
C ASP A 280 -7.08 -4.00 -20.35
N HIS A 281 -7.30 -4.28 -19.05
CA HIS A 281 -6.53 -3.71 -17.95
C HIS A 281 -5.20 -4.44 -17.70
N ILE A 282 -5.01 -5.62 -18.29
CA ILE A 282 -3.76 -6.37 -18.18
C ILE A 282 -2.83 -5.92 -19.29
N LYS A 283 -1.69 -5.37 -18.90
CA LYS A 283 -0.63 -4.97 -19.83
C LYS A 283 0.49 -6.00 -19.89
N TYR A 284 1.30 -5.89 -20.93
CA TYR A 284 2.50 -6.69 -21.10
C TYR A 284 3.74 -5.86 -20.77
N PHE A 285 4.87 -6.54 -20.65
CA PHE A 285 6.15 -5.96 -20.23
C PHE A 285 6.61 -4.77 -21.09
N ASP A 286 6.16 -4.67 -22.33
CA ASP A 286 6.51 -3.65 -23.31
C ASP A 286 5.49 -2.50 -23.38
N SER A 287 4.53 -2.44 -22.47
CA SER A 287 3.55 -1.36 -22.40
C SER A 287 4.18 -0.01 -22.06
N ASP A 288 3.74 1.05 -22.72
CA ASP A 288 4.15 2.43 -22.46
C ASP A 288 3.80 2.89 -21.04
N THR A 289 2.59 2.56 -20.57
CA THR A 289 2.14 2.82 -19.19
C THR A 289 3.05 2.11 -18.18
N ALA A 290 3.44 0.87 -18.46
CA ALA A 290 4.35 0.11 -17.58
C ALA A 290 5.73 0.76 -17.50
N SER A 291 6.28 1.22 -18.64
CA SER A 291 7.54 1.98 -18.68
C SER A 291 7.44 3.29 -17.89
N CYS A 292 6.34 4.02 -18.01
CA CYS A 292 6.12 5.27 -17.29
C CYS A 292 6.18 5.05 -15.77
N ILE A 293 5.46 4.05 -15.26
CA ILE A 293 5.43 3.75 -13.83
C ILE A 293 6.76 3.15 -13.36
N ALA A 294 7.33 2.19 -14.08
CA ALA A 294 8.55 1.51 -13.66
C ALA A 294 9.72 2.50 -13.52
N ASN A 295 9.85 3.46 -14.43
CA ASN A 295 10.94 4.44 -14.41
C ASN A 295 10.84 5.48 -13.28
N LEU A 296 9.70 5.60 -12.59
CA LEU A 296 9.62 6.39 -11.36
C LEU A 296 10.59 5.87 -10.28
N SER A 297 10.93 4.58 -10.29
CA SER A 297 11.92 3.98 -9.37
C SER A 297 13.33 4.55 -9.53
N ARG A 298 13.61 5.24 -10.64
CA ARG A 298 14.91 5.82 -10.97
C ARG A 298 15.04 7.28 -10.57
N LEU A 299 13.92 7.95 -10.27
CA LEU A 299 13.89 9.34 -9.80
C LEU A 299 14.29 9.41 -8.34
N SER A 300 15.15 10.37 -7.98
CA SER A 300 15.44 10.63 -6.57
C SER A 300 14.18 11.09 -5.84
N LYS A 301 14.10 10.83 -4.53
CA LYS A 301 12.99 11.28 -3.68
C LYS A 301 12.60 12.73 -3.94
N SER A 302 13.56 13.65 -3.88
CA SER A 302 13.31 15.09 -4.07
C SER A 302 12.70 15.45 -5.42
N VAL A 303 13.06 14.72 -6.49
CA VAL A 303 12.54 14.96 -7.83
C VAL A 303 11.14 14.37 -7.95
N ARG A 304 10.93 13.13 -7.47
CA ARG A 304 9.62 12.48 -7.46
C ARG A 304 8.60 13.28 -6.65
N ASP A 305 8.96 13.71 -5.44
CA ASP A 305 8.08 14.50 -4.56
C ASP A 305 7.78 15.90 -5.11
N SER A 306 8.56 16.39 -6.09
CA SER A 306 8.32 17.67 -6.76
C SER A 306 7.36 17.60 -7.95
N ILE A 307 6.85 16.41 -8.29
CA ILE A 307 5.85 16.26 -9.36
C ILE A 307 4.53 16.82 -8.86
N SER A 308 4.07 17.91 -9.48
CA SER A 308 2.74 18.45 -9.26
C SER A 308 1.75 17.75 -10.19
N PHE A 309 0.69 17.19 -9.60
CA PHE A 309 -0.40 16.56 -10.35
C PHE A 309 -1.60 17.51 -10.54
N ASP A 310 -1.54 18.72 -9.99
CA ASP A 310 -2.61 19.74 -10.04
C ASP A 310 -2.44 20.73 -11.21
N ALA A 311 -1.68 20.32 -12.24
CA ALA A 311 -1.43 21.14 -13.41
C ALA A 311 -2.74 21.41 -14.19
N ALA A 312 -2.89 22.63 -14.73
CA ALA A 312 -4.10 23.06 -15.42
C ALA A 312 -4.39 22.28 -16.71
N GLY A 313 -3.38 21.64 -17.30
CA GLY A 313 -3.52 20.83 -18.48
C GLY A 313 -2.32 19.90 -18.71
N LEU A 314 -2.46 19.02 -19.71
CA LEU A 314 -1.46 17.99 -20.02
C LEU A 314 -0.12 18.59 -20.48
N GLU A 315 -0.15 19.72 -21.18
CA GLU A 315 1.06 20.42 -21.62
C GLU A 315 1.84 20.99 -20.43
N ASP A 316 1.15 21.70 -19.53
CA ASP A 316 1.72 22.21 -18.29
C ASP A 316 2.28 21.08 -17.42
N PHE A 317 1.54 19.97 -17.31
CA PHE A 317 1.97 18.78 -16.61
C PHE A 317 3.32 18.28 -17.15
N ASN A 318 3.38 17.97 -18.45
CA ASN A 318 4.57 17.44 -19.12
C ASN A 318 5.74 18.44 -19.20
N SER A 319 5.48 19.74 -19.07
CA SER A 319 6.51 20.78 -19.06
C SER A 319 7.39 20.76 -17.80
N GLN A 320 6.91 20.14 -16.71
CA GLN A 320 7.59 20.08 -15.43
C GLN A 320 8.99 19.46 -15.52
N ARG A 321 9.96 20.07 -14.84
CA ARG A 321 11.34 19.57 -14.75
C ARG A 321 11.44 18.08 -14.33
N PRO A 322 10.75 17.60 -13.28
CA PRO A 322 10.81 16.18 -12.91
C PRO A 322 10.30 15.24 -14.02
N LEU A 323 9.26 15.63 -14.77
CA LEU A 323 8.73 14.81 -15.85
C LEU A 323 9.64 14.77 -17.08
N ARG A 324 10.37 15.84 -17.38
CA ARG A 324 11.43 15.80 -18.41
C ARG A 324 12.53 14.80 -18.05
N GLN A 325 12.90 14.73 -16.77
CA GLN A 325 13.88 13.76 -16.29
C GLN A 325 13.34 12.32 -16.38
N LEU A 326 12.08 12.10 -16.00
CA LEU A 326 11.41 10.81 -16.18
C LEU A 326 11.37 10.40 -17.66
N LEU A 327 11.05 11.34 -18.54
CA LEU A 327 11.01 11.13 -19.98
C LEU A 327 12.37 10.71 -20.55
N HIS A 328 13.49 11.23 -20.03
CA HIS A 328 14.82 10.76 -20.44
C HIS A 328 15.01 9.27 -20.14
N PHE A 329 14.60 8.81 -18.96
CA PHE A 329 14.69 7.41 -18.58
C PHE A 329 13.79 6.51 -19.43
N ILE A 330 12.58 6.96 -19.76
CA ILE A 330 11.67 6.22 -20.64
C ILE A 330 12.25 6.17 -22.05
N LYS A 331 12.78 7.27 -22.58
CA LYS A 331 13.37 7.31 -23.93
C LYS A 331 14.66 6.53 -24.06
N GLU A 332 15.39 6.32 -22.96
CA GLU A 332 16.55 5.42 -22.94
C GLU A 332 16.16 3.98 -23.28
N GLU A 333 15.04 3.48 -22.74
CA GLU A 333 14.53 2.13 -23.05
C GLU A 333 13.57 2.10 -24.27
N LYS A 334 12.95 3.24 -24.62
CA LYS A 334 12.00 3.41 -25.72
C LYS A 334 12.29 4.69 -26.52
N PRO A 335 13.25 4.68 -27.46
CA PRO A 335 13.68 5.90 -28.17
C PRO A 335 12.57 6.66 -28.90
N PHE A 336 11.53 5.96 -29.35
CA PHE A 336 10.39 6.51 -30.09
C PHE A 336 9.19 6.87 -29.21
N PHE A 337 9.33 6.81 -27.88
CA PHE A 337 8.25 7.16 -26.97
C PHE A 337 7.77 8.60 -27.21
N GLU A 338 6.47 8.76 -27.46
CA GLU A 338 5.84 10.07 -27.59
C GLU A 338 5.97 10.82 -26.26
N PRO A 339 6.46 12.08 -26.23
CA PRO A 339 6.72 12.81 -25.00
C PRO A 339 5.44 13.32 -24.33
N ARG A 340 4.52 12.40 -24.04
CA ARG A 340 3.19 12.62 -23.52
C ARG A 340 2.92 11.63 -22.38
N LEU A 341 3.16 12.09 -21.17
CA LEU A 341 2.86 11.37 -19.94
C LEU A 341 1.48 11.79 -19.44
N GLU A 342 0.60 10.82 -19.22
CA GLU A 342 -0.71 11.07 -18.62
C GLU A 342 -0.60 10.98 -17.08
N PRO A 343 -1.10 11.98 -16.33
CA PRO A 343 -1.02 11.99 -14.86
C PRO A 343 -1.64 10.75 -14.22
N GLU A 344 -2.78 10.30 -14.74
CA GLU A 344 -3.52 9.14 -14.24
C GLU A 344 -2.70 7.85 -14.32
N HIS A 345 -1.91 7.68 -15.38
CA HIS A 345 -1.03 6.53 -15.54
C HIS A 345 -0.01 6.47 -14.41
N LEU A 346 0.60 7.61 -14.06
CA LEU A 346 1.64 7.66 -13.03
C LEU A 346 1.12 7.39 -11.62
N ARG A 347 -0.18 7.55 -11.36
CA ARG A 347 -0.85 7.25 -10.07
C ARG A 347 -1.68 5.96 -10.08
N SER A 348 -1.62 5.19 -11.16
CA SER A 348 -2.40 3.96 -11.30
C SER A 348 -1.69 2.72 -10.72
N VAL A 349 -2.48 1.68 -10.43
CA VAL A 349 -1.99 0.32 -10.19
C VAL A 349 -2.20 -0.48 -11.47
N LEU A 350 -1.09 -0.94 -12.08
CA LEU A 350 -1.12 -1.62 -13.36
C LEU A 350 -0.85 -3.12 -13.21
N CYS A 351 -1.75 -3.97 -13.68
CA CYS A 351 -1.43 -5.40 -13.79
C CYS A 351 -0.56 -5.64 -15.03
N VAL A 352 0.61 -6.25 -14.83
CA VAL A 352 1.58 -6.55 -15.89
C VAL A 352 1.97 -8.02 -15.91
N LYS A 353 1.91 -8.63 -17.09
CA LYS A 353 2.50 -9.96 -17.35
C LYS A 353 3.95 -9.78 -17.77
N GLY A 354 4.88 -10.24 -16.94
CA GLY A 354 6.33 -10.18 -17.20
C GLY A 354 6.81 -11.21 -18.22
N LYS A 355 8.02 -11.05 -18.74
CA LYS A 355 8.66 -12.09 -19.56
C LYS A 355 8.92 -13.34 -18.71
N HIS A 356 8.74 -14.53 -19.28
CA HIS A 356 9.13 -15.80 -18.66
C HIS A 356 10.66 -16.03 -18.69
N THR A 357 11.48 -14.98 -18.66
CA THR A 357 12.94 -15.06 -18.68
C THR A 357 13.53 -15.49 -17.34
N ASN A 358 12.80 -15.30 -16.24
CA ASN A 358 13.19 -15.79 -14.91
C ASN A 358 12.45 -17.10 -14.59
N SER A 359 13.20 -18.15 -14.27
CA SER A 359 12.65 -19.49 -13.99
C SER A 359 11.55 -19.44 -12.93
N ARG A 360 11.70 -18.62 -11.88
CA ARG A 360 10.67 -18.44 -10.84
C ARG A 360 9.31 -17.98 -11.37
N ILE A 361 9.28 -17.08 -12.36
CA ILE A 361 8.03 -16.54 -12.92
C ILE A 361 7.30 -17.61 -13.74
N SER A 362 8.06 -18.45 -14.45
CA SER A 362 7.52 -19.57 -15.23
C SER A 362 6.79 -20.57 -14.33
N PHE A 363 7.41 -20.97 -13.21
CA PHE A 363 6.81 -21.94 -12.26
C PHE A 363 5.67 -21.36 -11.42
N GLN A 364 5.69 -20.05 -11.17
CA GLN A 364 4.65 -19.38 -10.39
C GLN A 364 3.47 -18.91 -11.25
N SER A 365 3.51 -19.10 -12.57
CA SER A 365 2.56 -18.47 -13.51
C SER A 365 2.33 -16.99 -13.15
N GLY A 366 3.45 -16.30 -12.90
CA GLY A 366 3.47 -15.03 -12.17
C GLY A 366 3.08 -13.84 -13.04
N ALA A 367 2.27 -12.96 -12.47
CA ALA A 367 2.05 -11.59 -12.93
C ALA A 367 2.37 -10.63 -11.78
N PHE A 368 2.39 -9.33 -12.06
CA PHE A 368 2.70 -8.33 -11.05
C PHE A 368 1.68 -7.20 -11.09
N LEU A 369 1.32 -6.67 -9.94
CA LEU A 369 0.76 -5.33 -9.86
C LEU A 369 1.91 -4.34 -9.70
N LEU A 370 2.04 -3.41 -10.63
CA LEU A 370 3.02 -2.36 -10.65
C LEU A 370 2.37 -1.06 -10.15
N PHE A 371 2.88 -0.54 -9.04
CA PHE A 371 2.29 0.61 -8.38
C PHE A 371 2.96 1.92 -8.82
N GLY A 372 2.11 2.86 -9.22
CA GLY A 372 2.43 4.26 -9.47
C GLY A 372 2.97 5.02 -8.27
N ASP A 373 3.29 6.30 -8.47
CA ASP A 373 3.51 7.21 -7.36
C ASP A 373 2.21 7.35 -6.57
N GLU A 374 2.28 7.07 -5.27
CA GLU A 374 1.14 7.19 -4.35
C GLU A 374 -0.09 6.37 -4.78
N ALA A 375 0.10 5.37 -5.64
CA ALA A 375 -0.98 4.47 -6.00
C ALA A 375 -1.31 3.57 -4.80
N VAL A 376 -2.60 3.44 -4.48
CA VAL A 376 -3.10 2.47 -3.49
C VAL A 376 -4.16 1.61 -4.14
N LEU A 377 -4.06 0.30 -3.92
CA LEU A 377 -5.11 -0.63 -4.32
C LEU A 377 -6.15 -0.68 -3.19
N ASP A 378 -7.41 -0.43 -3.53
CA ASP A 378 -8.49 -0.54 -2.57
C ASP A 378 -8.62 -1.99 -2.08
N GLU A 379 -8.69 -2.20 -0.77
CA GLU A 379 -8.81 -3.53 -0.18
C GLU A 379 -10.21 -4.13 -0.39
N GLU A 380 -11.19 -3.32 -0.80
CA GLU A 380 -12.53 -3.73 -1.25
C GLU A 380 -12.62 -3.94 -2.78
N GLY A 381 -11.58 -3.55 -3.52
CA GLY A 381 -11.55 -3.57 -4.98
C GLY A 381 -11.98 -2.25 -5.62
N THR A 382 -11.76 -2.15 -6.93
CA THR A 382 -12.15 -1.02 -7.77
C THR A 382 -13.12 -1.51 -8.86
N GLU A 383 -13.67 -0.60 -9.66
CA GLU A 383 -14.45 -0.99 -10.85
C GLU A 383 -13.63 -1.90 -11.78
N ASP A 384 -12.33 -1.61 -11.93
CA ASP A 384 -11.42 -2.35 -12.82
C ASP A 384 -10.93 -3.69 -12.21
N ILE A 385 -10.89 -3.79 -10.88
CA ILE A 385 -10.32 -4.94 -10.14
C ILE A 385 -11.25 -5.33 -9.00
N THR A 386 -12.01 -6.41 -9.16
CA THR A 386 -12.81 -6.96 -8.06
C THR A 386 -11.97 -7.88 -7.18
N LEU A 387 -12.16 -7.77 -5.87
CA LEU A 387 -11.46 -8.58 -4.87
C LEU A 387 -12.43 -9.52 -4.13
N HIS A 388 -12.03 -10.78 -3.99
CA HIS A 388 -12.66 -11.73 -3.06
C HIS A 388 -11.60 -12.27 -2.10
N ARG A 389 -11.97 -12.54 -0.85
CA ARG A 389 -11.06 -13.05 0.17
C ARG A 389 -11.57 -14.39 0.67
N ILE A 390 -10.68 -15.37 0.67
CA ILE A 390 -10.92 -16.71 1.23
C ILE A 390 -10.01 -16.85 2.44
N ALA A 391 -10.59 -16.88 3.64
CA ALA A 391 -9.84 -17.14 4.88
C ALA A 391 -9.32 -18.58 4.88
N ILE A 392 -8.04 -18.74 5.19
CA ILE A 392 -7.41 -20.06 5.29
C ILE A 392 -7.07 -20.34 6.75
N THR A 393 -7.64 -21.42 7.25
CA THR A 393 -7.37 -21.97 8.58
C THR A 393 -6.59 -23.28 8.45
N ASN A 394 -6.07 -23.79 9.57
CA ASN A 394 -5.35 -25.07 9.61
C ASN A 394 -4.20 -25.18 8.58
N LYS A 395 -3.40 -24.13 8.44
CA LYS A 395 -2.30 -24.03 7.45
C LYS A 395 -1.36 -25.22 7.45
N ARG A 396 -1.11 -25.81 8.62
CA ARG A 396 -0.26 -27.02 8.76
C ARG A 396 -0.81 -28.21 8.00
N ASN A 397 -2.13 -28.44 8.03
CA ASN A 397 -2.75 -29.52 7.26
C ASN A 397 -2.73 -29.19 5.76
N VAL A 398 -3.10 -27.97 5.40
CA VAL A 398 -3.08 -27.50 4.00
C VAL A 398 -1.71 -27.66 3.36
N LEU A 399 -0.62 -27.32 4.06
CA LEU A 399 0.75 -27.54 3.55
C LEU A 399 1.07 -29.01 3.30
N LYS A 400 0.60 -29.93 4.15
CA LYS A 400 0.81 -31.38 3.96
C LYS A 400 0.06 -31.88 2.73
N GLU A 401 -1.15 -31.38 2.49
CA GLU A 401 -1.93 -31.70 1.30
C GLU A 401 -1.29 -31.14 0.03
N LEU A 402 -0.81 -29.90 0.07
CA LEU A 402 -0.06 -29.28 -1.04
C LEU A 402 1.22 -30.06 -1.37
N ASP A 403 1.99 -30.50 -0.37
CA ASP A 403 3.20 -31.31 -0.59
C ASP A 403 2.87 -32.64 -1.28
N ARG A 404 1.72 -33.26 -0.96
CA ARG A 404 1.23 -34.47 -1.68
C ARG A 404 0.89 -34.19 -3.15
N LEU A 405 0.51 -32.97 -3.48
CA LEU A 405 0.31 -32.49 -4.85
C LEU A 405 1.60 -31.96 -5.50
N ASN A 406 2.76 -32.18 -4.87
CA ASN A 406 4.07 -31.70 -5.30
C ASN A 406 4.20 -30.17 -5.35
N ILE A 407 3.43 -29.47 -4.51
CA ILE A 407 3.51 -28.02 -4.34
C ILE A 407 4.24 -27.75 -3.01
N ASN A 408 5.53 -27.49 -3.10
CA ASN A 408 6.42 -27.31 -1.95
C ASN A 408 7.54 -26.33 -2.27
N GLU A 409 8.41 -26.06 -1.29
CA GLU A 409 9.48 -25.06 -1.42
C GLU A 409 10.41 -25.34 -2.62
N SER A 410 10.70 -26.61 -2.92
CA SER A 410 11.57 -26.97 -4.05
C SER A 410 10.93 -26.75 -5.42
N THR A 411 9.62 -26.92 -5.54
CA THR A 411 8.91 -26.76 -6.82
C THR A 411 8.47 -25.31 -7.06
N VAL A 412 8.15 -24.58 -6.00
CA VAL A 412 7.78 -23.15 -6.07
C VAL A 412 9.01 -22.26 -6.26
N PHE A 413 10.16 -22.66 -5.70
CA PHE A 413 11.44 -21.98 -5.84
C PHE A 413 12.47 -22.94 -6.46
N PRO A 414 12.66 -22.90 -7.79
CA PRO A 414 13.51 -23.85 -8.52
C PRO A 414 15.01 -23.55 -8.37
N TYR A 415 15.43 -23.09 -7.18
CA TYR A 415 16.82 -22.80 -6.85
C TYR A 415 17.42 -23.95 -6.06
N ILE A 416 18.72 -24.18 -6.24
CA ILE A 416 19.44 -25.27 -5.56
C ILE A 416 19.33 -25.10 -4.05
N GLU A 417 19.42 -23.87 -3.54
CA GLU A 417 19.32 -23.57 -2.12
C GLU A 417 17.96 -23.95 -1.54
N SER A 418 16.88 -23.67 -2.28
CA SER A 418 15.50 -23.99 -1.86
C SER A 418 15.27 -25.50 -1.90
N SER A 419 15.77 -26.16 -2.94
CA SER A 419 15.73 -27.62 -3.06
C SER A 419 16.51 -28.31 -1.94
N ALA A 420 17.71 -27.82 -1.62
CA ALA A 420 18.54 -28.36 -0.55
C ALA A 420 17.89 -28.19 0.82
N LYS A 421 17.31 -27.01 1.12
CA LYS A 421 16.56 -26.75 2.36
C LYS A 421 15.38 -27.70 2.50
N TYR A 422 14.58 -27.87 1.45
CA TYR A 422 13.44 -28.79 1.44
C TYR A 422 13.86 -30.24 1.67
N ILE A 423 14.87 -30.73 0.94
CA ILE A 423 15.38 -32.11 1.10
C ILE A 423 15.88 -32.32 2.54
N ALA A 424 16.67 -31.40 3.08
CA ALA A 424 17.18 -31.49 4.44
C ALA A 424 16.05 -31.57 5.48
N GLN A 425 15.00 -30.75 5.34
CA GLN A 425 13.83 -30.79 6.23
C GLN A 425 13.03 -32.10 6.07
N LYS A 426 12.83 -32.57 4.84
CA LYS A 426 12.07 -33.79 4.54
C LYS A 426 12.69 -35.04 5.15
N PHE A 427 14.01 -35.12 5.16
CA PHE A 427 14.77 -36.25 5.72
C PHE A 427 15.32 -35.97 7.12
N ALA A 428 14.93 -34.85 7.75
CA ALA A 428 15.29 -34.57 9.13
C ALA A 428 14.71 -35.64 10.05
N PHE A 429 15.53 -36.15 10.96
CA PHE A 429 15.13 -37.19 11.91
C PHE A 429 14.01 -36.66 12.82
N GLN A 430 12.80 -37.21 12.66
CA GLN A 430 11.72 -36.98 13.62
C GLN A 430 11.86 -38.01 14.75
N ALA A 431 12.32 -37.56 15.92
CA ALA A 431 12.25 -38.37 17.12
C ALA A 431 10.78 -38.72 17.36
N ARG A 432 10.43 -40.01 17.30
CA ARG A 432 9.12 -40.50 17.71
C ARG A 432 9.01 -40.25 19.21
N VAL A 433 8.15 -39.31 19.60
CA VAL A 433 7.66 -39.17 20.99
C VAL A 433 6.52 -40.15 21.20
#